data_AF-A0A933QP74-F1
#
_entry.id   AF-A0A933QP74-F1
#
_cell.length_a   1.000
_cell.length_b   1.000
_cell.length_c   1.000
_cell.angle_alpha   90.00
_cell.angle_beta   90.00
_cell.angle_gamma   90.00
#
_symmetry.space_group_name_H-M   'P 1'
#
loop_
_entity.id
_entity.type
_entity.pdbx_description
1 polymer ?
#
loop_
_entity_poly.entity_id
_entity_poly.type
_entity_poly.pdbx_seq_one_letter_code
_entity_poly.pdbx_strand_id
1 'polypeptide(L)'
;MGRRPTRINADHIHPCRIRYGALWLVLTLSALFMNACTAPPSPSPLPTPTPRADGLTAQQAATLSSLQKVDDHPLYTMRYIGAYEARSPLIESNSMANISIEPQRAWACSLFATLGDANNMFYGRNFDWEHSPAILLFTAPPNGYASVAMVDIAYLGFAGTRANNLTDLSLAERRALLNAPSLPFDGMNARGLVLGMAAVPDGQMKNDPSKPTLGLLRIIRKILDSAASVDEAVAIFQQYNINMGGGPPLHYLVADATGRAALIEFYRGAMHVIPNETSWHQATNFLQSSVSNPTGQCWRRDTIAQRLTSKSGRAHPTDST
;
A
#
# COMPACT_ATOMS: atom_id res chain seq x y z
N MET A 1 6.53 42.41 39.43
CA MET A 1 5.92 42.10 38.12
C MET A 1 6.85 41.14 37.38
N GLY A 2 6.47 39.88 37.27
CA GLY A 2 7.26 38.88 36.53
C GLY A 2 6.33 37.73 36.14
N ARG A 3 5.74 37.80 34.95
CA ARG A 3 4.91 36.71 34.40
C ARG A 3 5.83 35.64 33.82
N ARG A 4 5.69 34.41 34.31
CA ARG A 4 6.27 33.20 33.70
C ARG A 4 5.64 32.97 32.32
N PRO A 5 6.38 32.46 31.32
CA PRO A 5 5.79 32.03 30.07
C PRO A 5 5.02 30.72 30.30
N THR A 6 3.74 30.73 29.95
CA THR A 6 2.90 29.53 29.83
C THR A 6 3.46 28.60 28.75
N ARG A 7 3.68 27.34 29.11
CA ARG A 7 3.95 26.25 28.17
C ARG A 7 2.81 26.18 27.16
N ILE A 8 3.14 26.22 25.87
CA ILE A 8 2.20 25.90 24.79
C ILE A 8 1.97 24.38 24.85
N ASN A 9 0.72 23.98 25.06
CA ASN A 9 0.31 22.59 25.09
C ASN A 9 0.35 22.02 23.67
N ALA A 10 1.05 20.90 23.47
CA ALA A 10 1.28 20.26 22.17
C ALA A 10 0.16 19.25 21.80
N ASP A 11 -1.08 19.56 22.16
CA ASP A 11 -2.24 18.74 21.79
C ASP A 11 -2.91 19.32 20.54
N HIS A 12 -3.04 18.48 19.51
CA HIS A 12 -3.83 18.66 18.28
C HIS A 12 -3.28 19.56 17.17
N ILE A 13 -2.24 19.09 16.48
CA ILE A 13 -2.02 19.46 15.08
C ILE A 13 -2.84 18.50 14.21
N HIS A 14 -4.04 18.93 13.79
CA HIS A 14 -4.84 18.16 12.85
C HIS A 14 -4.17 18.14 11.45
N PRO A 15 -3.92 16.96 10.85
CA PRO A 15 -3.24 16.85 9.56
C PRO A 15 -3.99 17.54 8.40
N CYS A 16 -5.27 17.88 8.58
CA CYS A 16 -6.03 18.68 7.62
C CYS A 16 -5.76 20.20 7.69
N ARG A 17 -4.75 20.69 8.43
CA ARG A 17 -4.40 22.14 8.44
C ARG A 17 -3.19 22.51 7.60
N ILE A 18 -2.51 21.56 6.97
CA ILE A 18 -1.25 21.81 6.26
C ILE A 18 -1.47 21.80 4.73
N ARG A 19 -0.97 22.83 4.05
CA ARG A 19 -0.97 22.97 2.57
C ARG A 19 0.46 22.76 2.07
N TYR A 20 0.69 21.70 1.29
CA TYR A 20 1.89 21.56 0.46
C TYR A 20 1.48 21.28 -0.99
N GLY A 21 2.21 21.87 -1.94
CA GLY A 21 2.01 21.63 -3.37
C GLY A 21 2.71 20.34 -3.80
N ALA A 22 2.01 19.50 -4.55
CA ALA A 22 2.54 18.25 -5.09
C ALA A 22 2.70 18.35 -6.61
N LEU A 23 3.83 17.83 -7.11
CA LEU A 23 4.18 17.70 -8.53
C LEU A 23 3.95 16.25 -8.94
N TRP A 24 3.30 16.02 -10.09
CA TRP A 24 2.88 14.69 -10.55
C TRP A 24 3.63 14.25 -11.80
N LEU A 25 4.11 13.01 -11.82
CA LEU A 25 4.70 12.34 -12.99
C LEU A 25 3.74 11.25 -13.49
N VAL A 26 3.45 11.22 -14.79
CA VAL A 26 2.54 10.28 -15.45
C VAL A 26 3.32 9.38 -16.40
N LEU A 27 3.15 8.06 -16.27
CA LEU A 27 3.65 7.06 -17.21
C LEU A 27 2.48 6.27 -17.79
N THR A 28 2.40 6.22 -19.12
CA THR A 28 1.42 5.42 -19.87
C THR A 28 2.14 4.21 -20.49
N LEU A 29 1.58 3.01 -20.30
CA LEU A 29 2.09 1.79 -20.95
C LEU A 29 0.96 1.16 -21.78
N SER A 30 1.21 1.01 -23.08
CA SER A 30 0.30 0.36 -24.03
C SER A 30 0.69 -1.11 -24.22
N ALA A 31 -0.32 -1.98 -24.26
CA ALA A 31 -0.18 -3.43 -24.40
C ALA A 31 0.02 -3.89 -25.84
N LEU A 32 0.79 -4.98 -26.02
CA LEU A 32 0.73 -5.85 -27.19
C LEU A 32 0.60 -7.31 -26.72
N PHE A 33 -0.43 -8.01 -27.22
CA PHE A 33 -0.63 -9.46 -27.10
C PHE A 33 -0.38 -10.12 -28.47
N MET A 34 0.29 -11.28 -28.53
CA MET A 34 -0.29 -12.59 -28.88
C MET A 34 0.74 -13.68 -29.27
N ASN A 35 0.32 -14.93 -29.00
CA ASN A 35 0.75 -16.26 -29.50
C ASN A 35 2.01 -16.91 -28.88
N ALA A 36 2.08 -18.23 -28.61
CA ALA A 36 1.14 -19.35 -28.79
C ALA A 36 1.44 -20.45 -27.74
N CYS A 37 0.43 -21.27 -27.44
CA CYS A 37 0.51 -22.42 -26.54
C CYS A 37 1.19 -23.63 -27.19
N THR A 38 2.12 -24.27 -26.48
CA THR A 38 2.46 -25.69 -26.65
C THR A 38 2.64 -26.34 -25.28
N ALA A 39 2.06 -27.53 -25.10
CA ALA A 39 2.10 -28.26 -23.84
C ALA A 39 3.54 -28.67 -23.45
N PRO A 40 3.91 -28.58 -22.15
CA PRO A 40 5.26 -28.96 -21.71
C PRO A 40 5.39 -30.49 -21.59
N PRO A 41 6.57 -31.06 -21.91
CA PRO A 41 6.85 -32.47 -21.69
C PRO A 41 6.99 -32.79 -20.19
N SER A 42 6.73 -34.05 -19.84
CA SER A 42 6.75 -34.55 -18.46
C SER A 42 8.09 -34.30 -17.75
N PRO A 43 8.09 -33.95 -16.44
CA PRO A 43 9.29 -33.53 -15.73
C PRO A 43 10.25 -34.71 -15.50
N SER A 44 11.49 -34.53 -15.97
CA SER A 44 12.63 -35.30 -15.45
C SER A 44 12.90 -34.87 -14.00
N PRO A 45 13.42 -35.77 -13.14
CA PRO A 45 13.77 -35.41 -11.76
C PRO A 45 14.78 -34.25 -11.77
N LEU A 46 14.41 -33.15 -11.09
CA LEU A 46 15.24 -31.95 -11.02
C LEU A 46 16.56 -32.29 -10.31
N PRO A 47 17.72 -31.92 -10.88
CA PRO A 47 18.99 -32.05 -10.18
C PRO A 47 18.96 -31.19 -8.91
N THR A 48 19.51 -31.73 -7.83
CA THR A 48 19.68 -31.01 -6.56
C THR A 48 20.45 -29.71 -6.83
N PRO A 49 19.88 -28.53 -6.52
CA PRO A 49 20.50 -27.26 -6.87
C PRO A 49 21.83 -27.11 -6.15
N THR A 50 22.92 -26.94 -6.92
CA THR A 50 24.24 -26.59 -6.38
C THR A 50 24.15 -25.24 -5.67
N PRO A 51 24.67 -25.09 -4.43
CA PRO A 51 24.63 -23.83 -3.71
C PRO A 51 25.37 -22.74 -4.50
N ARG A 52 24.71 -21.60 -4.72
CA ARG A 52 25.36 -20.43 -5.30
C ARG A 52 26.31 -19.81 -4.27
N ALA A 53 27.42 -19.22 -4.74
CA ALA A 53 28.42 -18.58 -3.87
C ALA A 53 27.86 -17.40 -3.04
N ASP A 54 26.77 -16.78 -3.51
CA ASP A 54 26.04 -15.69 -2.85
C ASP A 54 24.99 -16.21 -1.83
N GLY A 55 24.87 -17.52 -1.67
CA GLY A 55 23.90 -18.18 -0.81
C GLY A 55 22.44 -17.94 -1.21
N LEU A 56 22.15 -17.42 -2.42
CA LEU A 56 20.76 -17.31 -2.89
C LEU A 56 20.30 -18.62 -3.55
N THR A 57 19.01 -18.90 -3.53
CA THR A 57 18.41 -19.88 -4.45
C THR A 57 18.33 -19.31 -5.86
N ALA A 58 18.11 -20.16 -6.88
CA ALA A 58 17.92 -19.71 -8.26
C ALA A 58 16.74 -18.73 -8.41
N GLN A 59 15.63 -18.97 -7.71
CA GLN A 59 14.45 -18.09 -7.71
C GLN A 59 14.72 -16.74 -7.04
N GLN A 60 15.46 -16.73 -5.93
CA GLN A 60 15.87 -15.50 -5.27
C GLN A 60 16.83 -14.68 -6.15
N ALA A 61 17.81 -15.33 -6.79
CA ALA A 61 18.70 -14.67 -7.73
C ALA A 61 17.95 -14.06 -8.91
N ALA A 62 17.01 -14.80 -9.49
CA ALA A 62 16.18 -14.32 -10.59
C ALA A 62 15.28 -13.14 -10.17
N THR A 63 14.71 -13.19 -8.96
CA THR A 63 13.92 -12.07 -8.40
C THR A 63 14.76 -10.80 -8.30
N LEU A 64 15.93 -10.87 -7.66
CA LEU A 64 16.79 -9.69 -7.46
C LEU A 64 17.40 -9.16 -8.77
N SER A 65 17.64 -10.04 -9.73
CA SER A 65 18.12 -9.68 -11.06
C SER A 65 17.05 -9.03 -11.94
N SER A 66 15.77 -9.17 -11.59
CA SER A 66 14.66 -8.54 -12.31
C SER A 66 14.47 -7.05 -11.99
N LEU A 67 15.22 -6.51 -11.03
CA LEU A 67 15.13 -5.13 -10.61
C LEU A 67 15.54 -4.18 -11.75
N GLN A 68 14.68 -3.23 -12.09
CA GLN A 68 14.95 -2.21 -13.11
C GLN A 68 14.62 -0.83 -12.55
N LYS A 69 15.48 0.16 -12.82
CA LYS A 69 15.22 1.56 -12.47
C LYS A 69 14.28 2.18 -13.52
N VAL A 70 13.26 2.87 -13.06
CA VAL A 70 12.25 3.54 -13.88
C VAL A 70 12.44 5.06 -13.86
N ASP A 71 12.76 5.62 -12.70
CA ASP A 71 12.93 7.07 -12.52
C ASP A 71 14.03 7.39 -11.49
N ASP A 72 14.55 8.62 -11.55
CA ASP A 72 15.61 9.14 -10.67
C ASP A 72 15.09 9.58 -9.30
N HIS A 73 13.77 9.73 -9.11
CA HIS A 73 13.15 9.83 -7.80
C HIS A 73 12.84 8.43 -7.25
N PRO A 74 13.82 7.71 -6.66
CA PRO A 74 14.16 6.37 -7.11
C PRO A 74 12.96 5.44 -7.14
N LEU A 75 12.43 5.23 -8.35
CA LEU A 75 11.36 4.29 -8.64
C LEU A 75 11.94 3.12 -9.40
N TYR A 76 11.62 1.92 -8.96
CA TYR A 76 12.06 0.69 -9.57
C TYR A 76 10.86 -0.21 -9.87
N THR A 77 11.04 -1.17 -10.77
CA THR A 77 10.16 -2.32 -10.93
C THR A 77 10.90 -3.59 -10.54
N MET A 78 10.18 -4.57 -9.99
CA MET A 78 10.74 -5.89 -9.70
C MET A 78 9.68 -6.97 -9.86
N ARG A 79 10.04 -8.10 -10.46
CA ARG A 79 9.20 -9.29 -10.54
C ARG A 79 9.64 -10.32 -9.51
N TYR A 80 8.77 -10.61 -8.56
CA TYR A 80 9.02 -11.67 -7.58
C TYR A 80 8.76 -13.04 -8.19
N ILE A 81 9.74 -13.94 -8.10
CA ILE A 81 9.68 -15.29 -8.65
C ILE A 81 9.64 -16.31 -7.51
N GLY A 82 8.58 -17.12 -7.50
CA GLY A 82 8.38 -18.18 -6.52
C GLY A 82 7.46 -17.77 -5.38
N ALA A 83 7.36 -18.64 -4.38
CA ALA A 83 6.64 -18.35 -3.15
C ALA A 83 7.46 -17.39 -2.27
N TYR A 84 6.75 -16.57 -1.50
CA TYR A 84 7.34 -15.76 -0.43
C TYR A 84 6.76 -16.22 0.90
N GLU A 85 7.62 -16.27 1.92
CA GLU A 85 7.22 -16.68 3.25
C GLU A 85 6.27 -15.66 3.86
N ALA A 86 5.15 -16.15 4.39
CA ALA A 86 4.20 -15.30 5.09
C ALA A 86 4.82 -14.68 6.35
N ARG A 87 5.86 -15.29 6.94
CA ARG A 87 6.57 -14.81 8.14
C ARG A 87 8.06 -14.63 7.85
N SER A 88 8.48 -13.40 7.58
CA SER A 88 9.90 -13.03 7.65
C SER A 88 10.20 -12.50 9.05
N PRO A 89 10.96 -13.23 9.91
CA PRO A 89 11.28 -12.80 11.28
C PRO A 89 12.09 -11.48 11.32
N LEU A 90 12.72 -11.10 10.20
CA LEU A 90 13.43 -9.83 10.04
C LEU A 90 12.48 -8.61 10.06
N ILE A 91 11.21 -8.79 9.67
CA ILE A 91 10.22 -7.70 9.62
C ILE A 91 9.50 -7.55 10.97
N GLU A 92 9.23 -8.66 11.66
CA GLU A 92 8.54 -8.65 12.97
C GLU A 92 9.37 -7.98 14.07
N SER A 93 10.70 -7.95 13.93
CA SER A 93 11.61 -7.40 14.95
C SER A 93 12.07 -5.96 14.69
N ASN A 94 12.13 -5.48 13.44
CA ASN A 94 12.91 -4.27 13.15
C ASN A 94 12.40 -3.32 12.03
N SER A 95 11.29 -3.61 11.33
CA SER A 95 11.06 -2.89 10.06
C SER A 95 10.59 -1.43 10.17
N MET A 96 10.01 -1.00 11.29
CA MET A 96 9.60 0.40 11.44
C MET A 96 10.12 1.09 12.71
N ALA A 97 10.71 0.34 13.66
CA ALA A 97 11.25 0.91 14.89
C ALA A 97 12.52 1.76 14.68
N ASN A 98 13.19 1.62 13.54
CA ASN A 98 14.46 2.31 13.24
C ASN A 98 14.31 3.57 12.37
N ILE A 99 13.08 3.97 12.02
CA ILE A 99 12.85 5.28 11.40
C ILE A 99 12.49 6.24 12.52
N SER A 100 13.37 7.20 12.80
CA SER A 100 13.08 8.32 13.69
C SER A 100 11.96 9.15 13.06
N ILE A 101 10.71 8.86 13.44
CA ILE A 101 9.55 9.66 13.04
C ILE A 101 9.64 10.98 13.81
N GLU A 102 10.11 12.02 13.15
CA GLU A 102 10.08 13.38 13.71
C GLU A 102 8.62 13.77 14.04
N PRO A 103 8.30 14.17 15.28
CA PRO A 103 6.91 14.39 15.74
C PRO A 103 6.12 15.49 15.02
N GLN A 104 6.72 16.21 14.07
CA GLN A 104 6.18 17.46 13.52
C GLN A 104 5.65 17.37 12.09
N ARG A 105 5.75 16.24 11.39
CA ARG A 105 5.31 16.14 9.99
C ARG A 105 3.93 15.47 9.88
N ALA A 106 2.94 16.23 9.42
CA ALA A 106 1.60 15.71 9.21
C ALA A 106 1.54 14.77 7.99
N TRP A 107 0.99 13.58 8.18
CA TRP A 107 0.62 12.68 7.08
C TRP A 107 -0.46 13.33 6.20
N ALA A 108 -0.31 13.24 4.87
CA ALA A 108 -1.23 13.88 3.93
C ALA A 108 -1.79 12.97 2.81
N CYS A 109 -1.71 11.65 2.98
CA CYS A 109 -2.33 10.68 2.08
C CYS A 109 -3.82 10.97 1.79
N SER A 110 -4.20 10.75 0.55
CA SER A 110 -5.51 10.97 -0.05
C SER A 110 -5.77 9.81 -1.00
N LEU A 111 -6.95 9.21 -0.87
CA LEU A 111 -7.38 8.06 -1.65
C LEU A 111 -8.73 8.37 -2.28
N PHE A 112 -8.94 7.89 -3.50
CA PHE A 112 -10.24 7.96 -4.15
C PHE A 112 -10.44 6.80 -5.12
N ALA A 113 -11.70 6.43 -5.32
CA ALA A 113 -12.14 5.52 -6.35
C ALA A 113 -13.20 6.22 -7.19
N THR A 114 -13.05 6.22 -8.52
CA THR A 114 -14.03 6.76 -9.48
C THR A 114 -14.66 5.60 -10.23
N LEU A 115 -15.95 5.37 -9.98
CA LEU A 115 -16.70 4.17 -10.37
C LEU A 115 -17.92 4.52 -11.24
N GLY A 116 -18.00 5.76 -11.74
CA GLY A 116 -19.11 6.27 -12.55
C GLY A 116 -19.09 5.87 -14.03
N ASP A 117 -18.05 5.16 -14.46
CA ASP A 117 -17.94 4.51 -15.77
C ASP A 117 -17.47 3.07 -15.55
N ALA A 118 -18.37 2.10 -15.74
CA ALA A 118 -18.10 0.69 -15.53
C ALA A 118 -17.00 0.13 -16.47
N ASN A 119 -16.74 0.81 -17.59
CA ASN A 119 -15.68 0.42 -18.53
C ASN A 119 -14.35 1.11 -18.21
N ASN A 120 -14.36 2.20 -17.44
CA ASN A 120 -13.19 3.02 -17.14
C ASN A 120 -13.19 3.48 -15.68
N MET A 121 -12.98 2.52 -14.77
CA MET A 121 -12.85 2.80 -13.35
C MET A 121 -11.41 3.15 -12.99
N PHE A 122 -11.23 4.10 -12.08
CA PHE A 122 -9.91 4.50 -11.59
C PHE A 122 -9.86 4.44 -10.07
N TYR A 123 -8.67 4.11 -9.57
CA TYR A 123 -8.33 4.21 -8.17
C TYR A 123 -7.06 5.04 -8.06
N GLY A 124 -7.08 6.07 -7.22
CA GLY A 124 -5.97 6.96 -6.99
C GLY A 124 -5.58 6.98 -5.52
N ARG A 125 -4.27 6.99 -5.27
CA ARG A 125 -3.68 7.22 -3.95
C ARG A 125 -2.46 8.12 -4.13
N ASN A 126 -2.32 9.15 -3.29
CA ASN A 126 -1.03 9.78 -3.06
C ASN A 126 -0.42 9.29 -1.73
N PHE A 127 0.91 9.23 -1.70
CA PHE A 127 1.67 8.89 -0.52
C PHE A 127 2.56 10.07 -0.12
N ASP A 128 1.96 11.03 0.58
CA ASP A 128 2.68 12.22 1.04
C ASP A 128 3.49 11.88 2.31
N TRP A 129 4.75 11.55 2.09
CA TRP A 129 5.73 11.20 3.11
C TRP A 129 7.09 11.85 2.81
N GLU A 130 8.11 11.55 3.62
CA GLU A 130 9.49 11.94 3.32
C GLU A 130 9.96 11.31 1.99
N HIS A 131 11.21 11.56 1.60
CA HIS A 131 11.75 10.94 0.39
C HIS A 131 11.66 9.41 0.48
N SER A 132 10.72 8.84 -0.29
CA SER A 132 10.31 7.43 -0.25
C SER A 132 10.68 6.76 -1.58
N PRO A 133 11.88 6.17 -1.68
CA PRO A 133 12.21 5.34 -2.82
C PRO A 133 11.27 4.13 -2.86
N ALA A 134 10.86 3.73 -4.06
CA ALA A 134 9.77 2.77 -4.21
C ALA A 134 10.09 1.68 -5.22
N ILE A 135 9.50 0.50 -5.00
CA ILE A 135 9.39 -0.57 -6.00
C ILE A 135 7.91 -0.75 -6.36
N LEU A 136 7.61 -0.71 -7.65
CA LEU A 136 6.42 -1.33 -8.23
C LEU A 136 6.67 -2.83 -8.36
N LEU A 137 6.15 -3.58 -7.40
CA LEU A 137 6.39 -5.02 -7.24
C LEU A 137 5.31 -5.83 -7.95
N PHE A 138 5.73 -6.71 -8.84
CA PHE A 138 4.86 -7.70 -9.49
C PHE A 138 5.04 -9.06 -8.81
N THR A 139 3.93 -9.66 -8.36
CA THR A 139 3.92 -11.00 -7.77
C THR A 139 2.93 -11.91 -8.51
N ALA A 140 3.23 -13.21 -8.52
CA ALA A 140 2.32 -14.26 -9.00
C ALA A 140 2.55 -15.52 -8.14
N PRO A 141 2.10 -15.52 -6.87
CA PRO A 141 2.33 -16.63 -5.96
C PRO A 141 1.62 -17.90 -6.46
N PRO A 142 2.15 -19.11 -6.22
CA PRO A 142 1.54 -20.37 -6.70
C PRO A 142 0.09 -20.60 -6.25
N ASN A 143 -0.26 -20.10 -5.06
CA ASN A 143 -1.57 -20.34 -4.43
C ASN A 143 -2.33 -19.03 -4.17
N GLY A 144 -2.18 -18.02 -5.03
CA GLY A 144 -2.86 -16.74 -4.88
C GLY A 144 -2.94 -15.96 -6.18
N TYR A 145 -3.62 -14.82 -6.16
CA TYR A 145 -3.74 -13.96 -7.32
C TYR A 145 -2.43 -13.27 -7.65
N ALA A 146 -2.15 -13.14 -8.95
CA ALA A 146 -1.12 -12.22 -9.39
C ALA A 146 -1.50 -10.79 -9.01
N SER A 147 -0.52 -9.96 -8.66
CA SER A 147 -0.78 -8.58 -8.23
C SER A 147 0.38 -7.66 -8.56
N VAL A 148 0.07 -6.36 -8.59
CA VAL A 148 1.04 -5.28 -8.59
C VAL A 148 0.84 -4.45 -7.31
N ALA A 149 1.93 -4.06 -6.65
CA ALA A 149 1.87 -3.31 -5.41
C ALA A 149 3.02 -2.31 -5.29
N MET A 150 2.77 -1.15 -4.69
CA MET A 150 3.83 -0.21 -4.34
C MET A 150 4.46 -0.58 -2.98
N VAL A 151 5.79 -0.60 -2.93
CA VAL A 151 6.57 -0.91 -1.73
C VAL A 151 7.57 0.21 -1.49
N ASP A 152 7.54 0.83 -0.31
CA ASP A 152 8.58 1.77 0.11
C ASP A 152 9.82 0.98 0.58
N ILE A 153 10.91 1.09 -0.17
CA ILE A 153 12.13 0.31 0.07
C ILE A 153 13.05 0.94 1.12
N ALA A 154 12.75 2.15 1.61
CA ALA A 154 13.45 2.71 2.77
C ALA A 154 13.27 1.79 4.00
N TYR A 155 12.09 1.18 4.16
CA TYR A 155 11.76 0.20 5.21
C TYR A 155 12.52 -1.13 5.07
N LEU A 156 13.19 -1.35 3.93
CA LEU A 156 14.08 -2.48 3.68
C LEU A 156 15.57 -2.11 3.83
N GLY A 157 15.86 -0.90 4.33
CA GLY A 157 17.22 -0.39 4.53
C GLY A 157 17.84 0.27 3.29
N PHE A 158 17.01 0.59 2.28
CA PHE A 158 17.41 1.31 1.08
C PHE A 158 16.87 2.75 1.10
N ALA A 159 17.39 3.55 2.03
CA ALA A 159 17.02 4.97 2.18
C ALA A 159 18.17 5.89 1.73
N GLY A 160 17.85 7.18 1.53
CA GLY A 160 18.83 8.21 1.18
C GLY A 160 19.59 7.88 -0.12
N THR A 161 20.88 8.21 -0.18
CA THR A 161 21.70 8.00 -1.38
C THR A 161 21.85 6.54 -1.79
N ARG A 162 21.72 5.60 -0.85
CA ARG A 162 21.74 4.15 -1.14
C ARG A 162 20.60 3.76 -2.07
N ALA A 163 19.49 4.48 -2.04
CA ALA A 163 18.33 4.23 -2.88
C ALA A 163 18.55 4.55 -4.37
N ASN A 164 19.57 5.33 -4.72
CA ASN A 164 19.73 5.85 -6.09
C ASN A 164 20.34 4.84 -7.06
N ASN A 165 21.11 3.88 -6.54
CA ASN A 165 21.98 2.99 -7.32
C ASN A 165 21.76 1.51 -6.97
N LEU A 166 20.51 1.10 -6.69
CA LEU A 166 20.22 -0.30 -6.32
C LEU A 166 20.63 -1.28 -7.41
N THR A 167 20.53 -0.87 -8.68
CA THR A 167 20.90 -1.67 -9.86
C THR A 167 22.40 -1.90 -10.02
N ASP A 168 23.25 -1.21 -9.23
CA ASP A 168 24.70 -1.39 -9.25
C ASP A 168 25.19 -2.32 -8.13
N LEU A 169 24.35 -2.54 -7.10
CA LEU A 169 24.66 -3.41 -5.96
C LEU A 169 24.76 -4.88 -6.39
N SER A 170 25.59 -5.68 -5.72
CA SER A 170 25.59 -7.12 -5.90
C SER A 170 24.25 -7.74 -5.47
N LEU A 171 23.93 -8.95 -5.95
CA LEU A 171 22.69 -9.62 -5.54
C LEU A 171 22.66 -9.91 -4.03
N ALA A 172 23.81 -10.15 -3.40
CA ALA A 172 23.91 -10.32 -1.97
C ALA A 172 23.53 -9.04 -1.21
N GLU A 173 23.94 -7.86 -1.69
CA GLU A 173 23.59 -6.57 -1.09
C GLU A 173 22.13 -6.18 -1.31
N ARG A 174 21.50 -6.68 -2.38
CA ARG A 174 20.06 -6.52 -2.65
C ARG A 174 19.18 -7.48 -1.87
N ARG A 175 19.75 -8.38 -1.07
CA ARG A 175 19.02 -9.49 -0.41
C ARG A 175 17.76 -9.03 0.33
N ALA A 176 17.79 -7.87 0.97
CA ALA A 176 16.64 -7.34 1.72
C ALA A 176 15.40 -7.09 0.84
N LEU A 177 15.54 -6.87 -0.47
CA LEU A 177 14.42 -6.72 -1.40
C LEU A 177 13.57 -7.99 -1.51
N LEU A 178 14.08 -9.16 -1.15
CA LEU A 178 13.29 -10.40 -1.09
C LEU A 178 12.15 -10.34 -0.06
N ASN A 179 12.16 -9.35 0.84
CA ASN A 179 11.12 -9.09 1.82
C ASN A 179 10.02 -8.14 1.30
N ALA A 180 10.18 -7.55 0.10
CA ALA A 180 9.23 -6.59 -0.47
C ALA A 180 7.76 -7.08 -0.51
N PRO A 181 7.43 -8.37 -0.79
CA PRO A 181 6.04 -8.84 -0.76
C PRO A 181 5.33 -8.62 0.58
N SER A 182 6.06 -8.50 1.69
CA SER A 182 5.51 -8.32 3.03
C SER A 182 5.19 -6.86 3.39
N LEU A 183 5.59 -5.89 2.57
CA LEU A 183 5.43 -4.45 2.82
C LEU A 183 4.67 -3.71 1.71
N PRO A 184 3.56 -4.22 1.14
CA PRO A 184 2.77 -3.44 0.19
C PRO A 184 2.02 -2.31 0.90
N PHE A 185 2.17 -1.09 0.40
CA PHE A 185 1.46 0.09 0.90
C PHE A 185 0.11 0.31 0.18
N ASP A 186 0.03 -0.19 -1.04
CA ASP A 186 -1.16 -0.31 -1.87
C ASP A 186 -0.95 -1.41 -2.92
N GLY A 187 -1.98 -1.69 -3.71
CA GLY A 187 -1.84 -2.53 -4.90
C GLY A 187 -3.17 -2.94 -5.50
N MET A 188 -3.09 -3.60 -6.66
CA MET A 188 -4.22 -4.19 -7.38
C MET A 188 -3.89 -5.62 -7.76
N ASN A 189 -4.85 -6.53 -7.63
CA ASN A 189 -4.69 -7.92 -8.07
C ASN A 189 -5.38 -8.22 -9.39
N ALA A 190 -5.11 -9.41 -9.94
CA ALA A 190 -5.62 -9.88 -11.23
C ALA A 190 -7.15 -10.08 -11.28
N ARG A 191 -7.86 -9.91 -10.15
CA ARG A 191 -9.32 -9.91 -10.09
C ARG A 191 -9.91 -8.50 -10.17
N GLY A 192 -9.06 -7.48 -10.27
CA GLY A 192 -9.47 -6.07 -10.29
C GLY A 192 -9.82 -5.52 -8.91
N LEU A 193 -9.48 -6.24 -7.83
CA LEU A 193 -9.54 -5.69 -6.47
C LEU A 193 -8.32 -4.82 -6.23
N VAL A 194 -8.54 -3.61 -5.75
CA VAL A 194 -7.51 -2.63 -5.39
C VAL A 194 -7.72 -2.15 -3.96
N LEU A 195 -6.62 -1.94 -3.24
CA LEU A 195 -6.66 -1.28 -1.94
C LEU A 195 -5.42 -0.43 -1.70
N GLY A 196 -5.62 0.59 -0.90
CA GLY A 196 -4.58 1.47 -0.39
C GLY A 196 -4.90 1.90 1.02
N MET A 197 -3.91 2.50 1.68
CA MET A 197 -4.00 2.89 3.08
C MET A 197 -3.64 4.36 3.31
N ALA A 198 -4.19 4.93 4.38
CA ALA A 198 -3.79 6.22 4.92
C ALA A 198 -3.61 6.12 6.45
N ALA A 199 -2.61 6.84 6.95
CA ALA A 199 -2.39 7.02 8.38
C ALA A 199 -3.52 7.83 8.99
N VAL A 200 -4.01 7.41 10.16
CA VAL A 200 -5.12 8.02 10.90
C VAL A 200 -4.81 8.07 12.39
N PRO A 201 -5.53 8.89 13.18
CA PRO A 201 -5.43 8.84 14.65
C PRO A 201 -5.71 7.43 15.20
N ASP A 202 -5.18 7.14 16.39
CA ASP A 202 -5.45 5.88 17.06
C ASP A 202 -6.93 5.74 17.40
N GLY A 203 -7.53 4.66 16.89
CA GLY A 203 -8.92 4.31 17.13
C GLY A 203 -9.15 3.43 18.37
N GLN A 204 -8.13 3.16 19.17
CA GLN A 204 -8.23 2.42 20.44
C GLN A 204 -8.78 1.00 20.27
N MET A 205 -8.33 0.30 19.24
CA MET A 205 -8.67 -1.12 19.06
C MET A 205 -8.00 -1.99 20.11
N LYS A 206 -8.71 -3.01 20.55
CA LYS A 206 -8.17 -4.08 21.38
C LYS A 206 -8.09 -5.35 20.55
N ASN A 207 -7.02 -6.12 20.74
CA ASN A 207 -6.89 -7.43 20.13
C ASN A 207 -7.94 -8.38 20.70
N ASP A 208 -8.61 -9.11 19.82
CA ASP A 208 -9.47 -10.23 20.15
C ASP A 208 -8.62 -11.51 20.28
N PRO A 209 -8.49 -12.11 21.48
CA PRO A 209 -7.64 -13.29 21.68
C PRO A 209 -8.04 -14.51 20.82
N SER A 210 -9.26 -14.55 20.29
CA SER A 210 -9.73 -15.64 19.42
C SER A 210 -9.26 -15.51 17.97
N LYS A 211 -8.76 -14.33 17.56
CA LYS A 211 -8.34 -14.06 16.19
C LYS A 211 -6.83 -14.11 16.02
N PRO A 212 -6.32 -14.70 14.93
CA PRO A 212 -4.92 -14.55 14.56
C PRO A 212 -4.56 -13.08 14.30
N THR A 213 -3.29 -12.72 14.53
CA THR A 213 -2.80 -11.35 14.32
C THR A 213 -1.94 -11.26 13.06
N LEU A 214 -2.18 -10.22 12.25
CA LEU A 214 -1.34 -9.84 11.11
C LEU A 214 -0.85 -8.40 11.26
N GLY A 215 0.32 -8.09 10.71
CA GLY A 215 0.81 -6.71 10.65
C GLY A 215 0.02 -5.87 9.65
N LEU A 216 0.01 -4.56 9.88
CA LEU A 216 -0.74 -3.57 9.09
C LEU A 216 -0.46 -3.57 7.57
N LEU A 217 0.74 -3.94 7.11
CA LEU A 217 1.01 -4.12 5.67
C LEU A 217 0.78 -5.56 5.18
N ARG A 218 0.87 -6.53 6.09
CA ARG A 218 0.67 -7.95 5.76
C ARG A 218 -0.79 -8.26 5.47
N ILE A 219 -1.73 -7.53 6.07
CA ILE A 219 -3.14 -7.65 5.72
C ILE A 219 -3.39 -7.21 4.27
N ILE A 220 -2.69 -6.18 3.78
CA ILE A 220 -2.75 -5.76 2.37
C ILE A 220 -2.26 -6.88 1.46
N ARG A 221 -1.09 -7.47 1.78
CA ARG A 221 -0.58 -8.63 1.03
C ARG A 221 -1.57 -9.79 1.01
N LYS A 222 -2.13 -10.14 2.17
CA LYS A 222 -3.14 -11.20 2.30
C LYS A 222 -4.34 -10.94 1.39
N ILE A 223 -4.88 -9.71 1.40
CA ILE A 223 -6.02 -9.33 0.57
C ILE A 223 -5.68 -9.42 -0.92
N LEU A 224 -4.53 -8.87 -1.34
CA LEU A 224 -4.10 -8.94 -2.74
C LEU A 224 -3.98 -10.38 -3.23
N ASP A 225 -3.48 -11.28 -2.40
CA ASP A 225 -3.25 -12.67 -2.78
C ASP A 225 -4.53 -13.53 -2.77
N SER A 226 -5.57 -13.17 -2.00
CA SER A 226 -6.72 -14.06 -1.78
C SER A 226 -8.13 -13.50 -1.95
N ALA A 227 -8.34 -12.19 -2.05
CA ALA A 227 -9.67 -11.61 -2.24
C ALA A 227 -9.93 -11.17 -3.68
N ALA A 228 -11.10 -11.48 -4.22
CA ALA A 228 -11.56 -11.08 -5.55
C ALA A 228 -12.57 -9.92 -5.52
N SER A 229 -13.12 -9.58 -4.35
CA SER A 229 -14.18 -8.57 -4.17
C SER A 229 -14.01 -7.79 -2.87
N VAL A 230 -14.70 -6.65 -2.75
CA VAL A 230 -14.77 -5.86 -1.52
C VAL A 230 -15.31 -6.70 -0.36
N ASP A 231 -16.33 -7.54 -0.59
CA ASP A 231 -16.92 -8.39 0.44
C ASP A 231 -15.92 -9.44 0.97
N GLU A 232 -15.14 -10.05 0.09
CA GLU A 232 -14.08 -10.97 0.49
C GLU A 232 -12.95 -10.26 1.26
N ALA A 233 -12.59 -9.04 0.84
CA ALA A 233 -11.61 -8.23 1.57
C ALA A 233 -12.11 -7.87 2.98
N VAL A 234 -13.38 -7.48 3.12
CA VAL A 234 -14.03 -7.22 4.41
C VAL A 234 -14.03 -8.48 5.28
N ALA A 235 -14.36 -9.65 4.71
CA ALA A 235 -14.34 -10.92 5.43
C ALA A 235 -12.92 -11.25 5.95
N ILE A 236 -11.88 -10.98 5.17
CA ILE A 236 -10.49 -11.12 5.62
C ILE A 236 -10.22 -10.17 6.79
N PHE A 237 -10.56 -8.89 6.69
CA PHE A 237 -10.37 -7.94 7.80
C PHE A 237 -11.06 -8.39 9.10
N GLN A 238 -12.24 -8.99 9.00
CA GLN A 238 -12.97 -9.49 10.17
C GLN A 238 -12.31 -10.69 10.85
N GLN A 239 -11.54 -11.50 10.11
CA GLN A 239 -10.88 -12.72 10.62
C GLN A 239 -9.60 -12.44 11.40
N TYR A 240 -8.98 -11.27 11.25
CA TYR A 240 -7.68 -10.98 11.84
C TYR A 240 -7.71 -9.80 12.80
N ASN A 241 -6.90 -9.89 13.87
CA ASN A 241 -6.40 -8.68 14.52
C ASN A 241 -5.35 -8.02 13.61
N ILE A 242 -5.36 -6.69 13.56
CA ILE A 242 -4.31 -5.95 12.87
C ILE A 242 -3.38 -5.36 13.93
N ASN A 243 -2.16 -5.87 13.96
CA ASN A 243 -1.08 -5.24 14.70
C ASN A 243 -0.69 -3.95 13.98
N MET A 244 -1.21 -2.83 14.50
CA MET A 244 -0.83 -1.47 14.09
C MET A 244 0.54 -1.04 14.65
N GLY A 245 1.20 -1.91 15.44
CA GLY A 245 2.52 -1.67 15.99
C GLY A 245 3.59 -1.48 14.92
N GLY A 246 4.52 -0.58 15.22
CA GLY A 246 5.63 -0.18 14.35
C GLY A 246 5.32 1.04 13.47
N GLY A 247 4.06 1.40 13.21
CA GLY A 247 3.73 2.54 12.34
C GLY A 247 2.56 3.34 12.89
N PRO A 248 2.11 4.40 12.19
CA PRO A 248 0.86 5.04 12.56
C PRO A 248 -0.31 4.06 12.34
N PRO A 249 -1.39 4.16 13.14
CA PRO A 249 -2.64 3.47 12.85
C PRO A 249 -3.12 3.79 11.43
N LEU A 250 -3.73 2.81 10.77
CA LEU A 250 -4.17 2.93 9.38
C LEU A 250 -5.67 2.65 9.23
N HIS A 251 -6.28 3.27 8.22
CA HIS A 251 -7.51 2.79 7.59
C HIS A 251 -7.25 2.41 6.12
N TYR A 252 -8.17 1.67 5.51
CA TYR A 252 -7.99 1.12 4.17
C TYR A 252 -9.18 1.44 3.28
N LEU A 253 -8.93 2.01 2.10
CA LEU A 253 -9.96 2.16 1.08
C LEU A 253 -9.80 1.01 0.07
N VAL A 254 -10.82 0.17 -0.04
CA VAL A 254 -10.86 -0.98 -0.96
C VAL A 254 -11.88 -0.69 -2.06
N ALA A 255 -11.59 -1.07 -3.30
CA ALA A 255 -12.54 -1.05 -4.41
C ALA A 255 -12.38 -2.28 -5.32
N ASP A 256 -13.43 -2.69 -6.00
CA ASP A 256 -13.40 -3.84 -6.91
C ASP A 256 -13.99 -3.53 -8.30
N ALA A 257 -13.79 -4.49 -9.22
CA ALA A 257 -14.23 -4.41 -10.61
C ALA A 257 -15.76 -4.44 -10.80
N THR A 258 -16.55 -4.54 -9.73
CA THR A 258 -18.03 -4.44 -9.80
C THR A 258 -18.54 -3.02 -9.53
N GLY A 259 -17.63 -2.07 -9.28
CA GLY A 259 -18.00 -0.70 -8.91
C GLY A 259 -18.36 -0.54 -7.43
N ARG A 260 -17.97 -1.50 -6.60
CA ARG A 260 -18.10 -1.41 -5.14
C ARG A 260 -16.81 -0.89 -4.52
N ALA A 261 -16.96 -0.11 -3.46
CA ALA A 261 -15.86 0.32 -2.61
C ALA A 261 -16.28 0.38 -1.13
N ALA A 262 -15.31 0.24 -0.25
CA ALA A 262 -15.52 0.41 1.19
C ALA A 262 -14.28 1.00 1.87
N LEU A 263 -14.51 1.98 2.74
CA LEU A 263 -13.52 2.46 3.70
C LEU A 263 -13.62 1.62 4.98
N ILE A 264 -12.52 0.96 5.34
CA ILE A 264 -12.39 0.10 6.50
C ILE A 264 -11.65 0.85 7.59
N GLU A 265 -12.36 1.22 8.65
CA GLU A 265 -11.80 1.93 9.79
C GLU A 265 -11.88 1.08 11.05
N PHE A 266 -10.97 1.36 11.98
CA PHE A 266 -10.95 0.69 13.27
C PHE A 266 -11.01 1.76 14.36
N TYR A 267 -12.16 1.88 15.02
CA TYR A 267 -12.45 2.99 15.92
C TYR A 267 -13.38 2.59 17.06
N ARG A 268 -13.03 2.98 18.29
CA ARG A 268 -13.73 2.69 19.55
C ARG A 268 -13.99 1.20 19.76
N GLY A 269 -12.97 0.38 19.50
CA GLY A 269 -13.03 -1.07 19.71
C GLY A 269 -13.87 -1.84 18.68
N ALA A 270 -14.30 -1.20 17.59
CA ALA A 270 -15.02 -1.84 16.50
C ALA A 270 -14.36 -1.58 15.15
N MET A 271 -14.49 -2.56 14.26
CA MET A 271 -14.27 -2.39 12.83
C MET A 271 -15.52 -1.76 12.22
N HIS A 272 -15.36 -0.66 11.50
CA HIS A 272 -16.40 0.03 10.75
C HIS A 272 -16.16 -0.18 9.27
N VAL A 273 -17.20 -0.64 8.58
CA VAL A 273 -17.21 -0.78 7.12
C VAL A 273 -18.12 0.30 6.57
N ILE A 274 -17.54 1.27 5.89
CA ILE A 274 -18.26 2.40 5.31
C ILE A 274 -18.31 2.16 3.79
N PRO A 275 -19.43 1.66 3.24
CA PRO A 275 -19.55 1.43 1.80
C PRO A 275 -19.68 2.75 1.04
N ASN A 276 -19.39 2.73 -0.26
CA ASN A 276 -19.72 3.83 -1.15
C ASN A 276 -21.24 3.96 -1.34
N GLU A 277 -21.79 5.15 -1.10
CA GLU A 277 -23.21 5.48 -1.37
C GLU A 277 -23.42 6.11 -2.75
N THR A 278 -22.32 6.42 -3.43
CA THR A 278 -22.29 7.05 -4.76
C THR A 278 -21.38 6.25 -5.68
N SER A 279 -21.32 6.62 -6.97
CA SER A 279 -20.39 6.02 -7.95
C SER A 279 -18.92 6.42 -7.71
N TRP A 280 -18.55 6.79 -6.49
CA TRP A 280 -17.18 7.07 -6.07
C TRP A 280 -17.04 6.87 -4.56
N HIS A 281 -15.80 6.79 -4.10
CA HIS A 281 -15.48 6.85 -2.69
C HIS A 281 -14.13 7.53 -2.47
N GLN A 282 -13.84 7.95 -1.24
CA GLN A 282 -12.67 8.73 -0.92
C GLN A 282 -12.33 8.62 0.56
N ALA A 283 -11.03 8.75 0.85
CA ALA A 283 -10.50 8.79 2.19
C ALA A 283 -9.28 9.72 2.25
N THR A 284 -8.98 10.23 3.43
CA THR A 284 -7.77 11.00 3.76
C THR A 284 -7.32 10.58 5.15
N ASN A 285 -6.32 11.23 5.75
CA ASN A 285 -5.81 10.93 7.11
C ASN A 285 -6.78 11.23 8.29
N PHE A 286 -8.06 11.00 8.10
CA PHE A 286 -9.15 11.35 9.00
C PHE A 286 -10.08 10.15 9.16
N LEU A 287 -10.41 9.81 10.40
CA LEU A 287 -11.38 8.77 10.72
C LEU A 287 -12.81 9.27 10.48
N GLN A 288 -13.46 8.81 9.43
CA GLN A 288 -14.85 9.14 9.15
C GLN A 288 -15.79 8.66 10.26
N SER A 289 -15.54 7.50 10.87
CA SER A 289 -16.29 6.97 12.01
C SER A 289 -16.17 7.80 13.30
N SER A 290 -15.25 8.77 13.34
CA SER A 290 -15.06 9.64 14.50
C SER A 290 -16.02 10.84 14.57
N VAL A 291 -16.79 11.09 13.51
CA VAL A 291 -17.72 12.23 13.41
C VAL A 291 -19.09 11.79 12.90
N SER A 292 -20.11 12.61 13.15
CA SER A 292 -21.45 12.42 12.56
C SER A 292 -21.54 12.89 11.11
N ASN A 293 -20.84 13.98 10.76
CA ASN A 293 -20.77 14.50 9.40
C ASN A 293 -19.32 14.76 9.00
N PRO A 294 -18.79 14.05 7.99
CA PRO A 294 -17.40 14.22 7.55
C PRO A 294 -17.17 15.44 6.64
N THR A 295 -18.22 16.12 6.19
CA THR A 295 -18.13 17.34 5.37
C THR A 295 -17.58 18.50 6.20
N GLY A 296 -16.60 19.24 5.67
CA GLY A 296 -15.99 20.37 6.36
C GLY A 296 -14.94 19.98 7.41
N GLN A 297 -14.78 18.68 7.69
CA GLN A 297 -13.78 18.18 8.65
C GLN A 297 -12.37 18.14 8.06
N CYS A 298 -12.26 18.04 6.72
CA CYS A 298 -10.97 17.99 6.05
C CYS A 298 -11.04 18.56 4.64
N TRP A 299 -10.32 19.67 4.39
CA TRP A 299 -10.37 20.35 3.09
C TRP A 299 -9.90 19.46 1.92
N ARG A 300 -8.93 18.55 2.13
CA ARG A 300 -8.49 17.61 1.08
C ARG A 300 -9.62 16.67 0.69
N ARG A 301 -10.28 16.07 1.69
CA ARG A 301 -11.42 15.20 1.49
C ARG A 301 -12.58 15.94 0.80
N ASP A 302 -12.86 17.17 1.25
CA ASP A 302 -13.92 17.99 0.67
C ASP A 302 -13.59 18.38 -0.78
N THR A 303 -12.33 18.70 -1.08
CA THR A 303 -11.87 18.98 -2.45
C THR A 303 -12.05 17.77 -3.36
N ILE A 304 -11.67 16.58 -2.88
CA ILE A 304 -11.88 15.32 -3.61
C ILE A 304 -13.38 15.09 -3.82
N ALA A 305 -14.18 15.20 -2.77
CA ALA A 305 -15.64 15.03 -2.84
C ALA A 305 -16.28 15.98 -3.86
N GLN A 306 -15.89 17.26 -3.84
CA GLN A 306 -16.38 18.27 -4.77
C GLN A 306 -16.03 17.92 -6.22
N ARG A 307 -14.77 17.54 -6.48
CA ARG A 307 -14.32 17.16 -7.84
C ARG A 307 -15.00 15.89 -8.34
N LEU A 308 -15.17 14.88 -7.49
CA LEU A 308 -15.86 13.64 -7.86
C LEU A 308 -17.35 13.91 -8.10
N THR A 309 -17.98 14.74 -7.27
CA THR A 309 -19.39 15.12 -7.43
C THR A 309 -19.62 15.86 -8.75
N SER A 310 -18.77 16.85 -9.08
CA SER A 310 -18.92 17.61 -10.33
C SER A 310 -18.74 16.76 -11.59
N LYS A 311 -18.10 15.60 -11.47
CA LYS A 311 -17.90 14.62 -12.54
C LYS A 311 -18.75 13.36 -12.41
N SER A 312 -19.69 13.32 -11.45
CA SER A 312 -20.53 12.15 -11.18
C SER A 312 -19.72 10.84 -11.00
N GLY A 313 -18.57 10.94 -10.33
CA GLY A 313 -17.68 9.81 -10.07
C GLY A 313 -16.93 9.31 -11.29
N ARG A 314 -16.85 10.10 -12.37
CA ARG A 314 -16.03 9.80 -13.55
C ARG A 314 -14.70 10.52 -13.46
N ALA A 315 -13.66 9.88 -13.97
CA ALA A 315 -12.37 10.48 -14.18
C ALA A 315 -11.82 10.02 -15.53
N HIS A 316 -10.94 10.83 -16.10
CA HIS A 316 -10.13 10.48 -17.25
C HIS A 316 -8.65 10.64 -16.88
N PRO A 317 -7.70 9.87 -17.44
CA PRO A 317 -6.28 10.01 -17.12
C PRO A 317 -5.72 11.43 -17.28
N THR A 318 -6.30 12.22 -18.20
CA THR A 318 -5.93 13.62 -18.45
C THR A 318 -6.51 14.62 -17.45
N ASP A 319 -7.38 14.19 -16.53
CA ASP A 319 -7.96 15.05 -15.49
C ASP A 319 -6.95 15.43 -14.40
N SER A 320 -5.71 14.98 -14.54
CA SER A 320 -4.57 15.24 -13.68
C SER A 320 -3.89 16.60 -13.93
N THR A 321 -4.36 17.39 -14.91
CA THR A 321 -3.92 18.77 -15.18
C THR A 321 -4.72 19.81 -14.40
#